data_AF-A0A3B1BLB9-F1
#
_entry.id   AF-A0A3B1BLB9-F1
#
_cell.length_a   1.000
_cell.length_b   1.000
_cell.length_c   1.000
_cell.angle_alpha   90.00
_cell.angle_beta   90.00
_cell.angle_gamma   90.00
#
_symmetry.space_group_name_H-M   'P 1'
#
loop_
_entity.id
_entity.type
_entity.pdbx_description
1 polymer ?
#
loop_
_entity_poly.entity_id
_entity_poly.type
_entity_poly.pdbx_seq_one_letter_code
_entity_poly.pdbx_strand_id
1 'polypeptide(L)'
;MSEDTHRPIRSFVRREGRLTSGQQYALDALWSRYGIDSAGPDILEPERIARNEPTLILDDCFNREPDSSRQTVLEIGFGNGSSLAEMAAALPDHDYLGIEVHRPGVGNLLRLL
;
A
#
# COMPACT_ATOMS: atom_id res chain seq x y z
N MET A 1 43.13 -0.80 -14.39
CA MET A 1 42.91 -1.29 -13.03
C MET A 1 41.42 -1.18 -12.78
N SER A 2 40.69 -2.29 -12.88
CA SER A 2 39.24 -2.29 -12.72
C SER A 2 38.93 -2.23 -11.22
N GLU A 3 38.18 -1.21 -10.80
CA GLU A 3 37.69 -1.13 -9.41
C GLU A 3 36.75 -2.30 -9.15
N ASP A 4 37.14 -3.14 -8.20
CA ASP A 4 36.35 -4.26 -7.73
C ASP A 4 35.21 -3.70 -6.86
N THR A 5 34.06 -3.43 -7.49
CA THR A 5 32.87 -2.96 -6.77
C THR A 5 32.36 -4.06 -5.86
N HIS A 6 32.74 -4.02 -4.59
CA HIS A 6 32.26 -4.89 -3.54
C HIS A 6 30.74 -4.83 -3.46
N ARG A 7 30.04 -5.85 -3.98
CA ARG A 7 28.58 -5.96 -3.85
C ARG A 7 28.26 -6.32 -2.39
N PRO A 8 27.64 -5.43 -1.60
CA PRO A 8 27.32 -5.75 -0.21
C PRO A 8 26.29 -6.88 -0.18
N ILE A 9 26.52 -7.88 0.68
CA ILE A 9 25.56 -8.95 0.94
C ILE A 9 24.32 -8.31 1.57
N ARG A 10 23.18 -8.42 0.90
CA ARG A 10 21.90 -7.95 1.44
C ARG A 10 21.24 -9.07 2.24
N SER A 11 20.88 -8.79 3.49
CA SER A 11 20.13 -9.73 4.36
C SER A 11 18.72 -10.02 3.83
N PHE A 12 18.17 -9.12 3.00
CA PHE A 12 16.90 -9.28 2.31
C PHE A 12 17.01 -8.81 0.87
N VAL A 13 16.41 -9.58 -0.05
CA VAL A 13 16.32 -9.24 -1.47
C VAL A 13 14.84 -9.28 -1.84
N ARG A 14 14.31 -8.17 -2.36
CA ARG A 14 12.95 -8.15 -2.91
C ARG A 14 12.91 -9.09 -4.11
N ARG A 15 12.21 -10.21 -3.98
CA ARG A 15 11.87 -11.06 -5.13
C ARG A 15 10.61 -10.48 -5.75
N GLU A 16 10.76 -9.37 -6.48
CA GLU A 16 9.66 -8.85 -7.28
C GLU A 16 9.39 -9.86 -8.40
N GLY A 17 8.37 -10.72 -8.20
CA GLY A 17 7.87 -11.57 -9.27
C GLY A 17 7.41 -10.72 -10.45
N ARG A 18 7.52 -11.23 -11.67
CA ARG A 18 6.95 -10.55 -12.85
C ARG A 18 5.43 -10.40 -12.63
N LEU A 19 4.93 -9.20 -12.88
CA LEU A 19 3.49 -8.96 -12.94
C LEU A 19 2.89 -9.78 -14.09
N THR A 20 1.74 -10.41 -13.84
CA THR A 20 0.92 -10.94 -14.92
C THR A 20 0.24 -9.78 -15.67
N SER A 21 -0.16 -9.98 -16.92
CA SER A 21 -0.86 -8.94 -17.69
C SER A 21 -2.13 -8.44 -16.98
N GLY A 22 -2.85 -9.35 -16.30
CA GLY A 22 -4.04 -8.98 -15.52
C GLY A 22 -3.72 -8.13 -14.28
N GLN A 23 -2.62 -8.43 -13.58
CA GLN A 23 -2.18 -7.61 -12.44
C GLN A 23 -1.72 -6.23 -12.90
N GLN A 24 -0.99 -6.15 -14.02
CA GLN A 24 -0.55 -4.88 -14.59
C GLN A 24 -1.77 -4.02 -15.00
N TYR A 25 -2.73 -4.61 -15.72
CA TYR A 25 -3.95 -3.91 -16.12
C TYR A 25 -4.74 -3.40 -14.90
N ALA A 26 -4.89 -4.21 -13.85
CA ALA A 26 -5.58 -3.80 -12.64
C ALA A 26 -4.88 -2.63 -11.94
N LEU A 27 -3.55 -2.66 -11.85
CA LEU A 27 -2.77 -1.52 -11.36
C LEU A 27 -3.03 -0.27 -12.20
N ASP A 28 -2.88 -0.36 -13.52
CA ASP A 28 -3.02 0.80 -14.42
C ASP A 28 -4.43 1.40 -14.39
N ALA A 29 -5.46 0.55 -14.30
CA ALA A 29 -6.86 0.98 -14.33
C ALA A 29 -7.40 1.49 -13.00
N LEU A 30 -6.90 0.95 -11.87
CA LEU A 30 -7.54 1.14 -10.56
C LEU A 30 -6.65 1.89 -9.55
N TRP A 31 -5.35 2.07 -9.83
CA TRP A 31 -4.45 2.76 -8.91
C TRP A 31 -4.88 4.20 -8.64
N SER A 32 -5.38 4.93 -9.64
CA SER A 32 -5.83 6.31 -9.43
C SER A 32 -7.02 6.44 -8.49
N ARG A 33 -7.77 5.35 -8.25
CA ARG A 33 -8.94 5.33 -7.37
C ARG A 33 -8.63 4.77 -5.98
N TYR A 34 -7.82 3.71 -5.91
CA TYR A 34 -7.59 2.97 -4.65
C TYR A 34 -6.16 3.05 -4.15
N GLY A 35 -5.21 3.41 -5.01
CA GLY A 35 -3.80 3.50 -4.67
C GLY A 35 -3.49 4.76 -3.87
N ILE A 36 -2.59 4.62 -2.91
CA ILE A 36 -1.98 5.74 -2.20
C ILE A 36 -0.49 5.69 -2.52
N ASP A 37 0.01 6.72 -3.19
CA ASP A 37 1.44 6.82 -3.48
C ASP A 37 2.21 7.04 -2.18
N SER A 38 3.33 6.31 -2.03
CA SER A 38 4.23 6.58 -0.93
C SER A 38 4.78 7.99 -1.07
N ALA A 39 4.71 8.79 -0.01
CA ALA A 39 5.24 10.15 0.02
C ALA A 39 6.80 10.25 -0.01
N GLY A 40 7.48 9.19 -0.47
CA GLY A 40 8.92 9.16 -0.69
C GLY A 40 9.74 8.84 0.57
N PRO A 41 11.07 9.05 0.54
CA PRO A 41 11.94 8.90 1.71
C PRO A 41 11.82 10.07 2.72
N ASP A 42 11.32 11.22 2.27
CA ASP A 42 11.30 12.49 3.02
C ASP A 42 10.25 12.52 4.14
N ILE A 43 9.41 11.49 4.27
CA ILE A 43 8.39 11.39 5.32
C ILE A 43 8.92 11.02 6.70
N LEU A 44 10.16 10.54 6.79
CA LEU A 44 10.81 10.19 8.07
C LEU A 44 11.69 11.32 8.61
N GLU A 45 11.51 12.55 8.13
CA GLU A 45 12.18 13.74 8.69
C GLU A 45 11.91 13.83 10.20
N PRO A 46 12.96 13.77 11.06
CA PRO A 46 12.80 13.80 12.51
C PRO A 46 12.00 14.99 13.02
N GLU A 47 12.11 16.13 12.32
CA GLU A 47 11.41 17.36 12.65
C GLU A 47 9.91 17.28 12.43
N ARG A 48 9.45 16.65 11.32
CA ARG A 48 8.02 16.43 11.06
C ARG A 48 7.42 15.49 12.09
N ILE A 49 8.15 14.42 12.43
CA ILE A 49 7.77 13.48 13.49
C ILE A 49 7.66 14.21 14.83
N ALA A 50 8.65 15.05 15.18
CA ALA A 50 8.65 15.83 16.41
C ALA A 50 7.48 16.83 16.48
N ARG A 51 7.05 17.40 15.34
CA ARG A 51 5.88 18.28 15.24
C ARG A 51 4.55 17.53 15.16
N ASN A 52 4.57 16.19 15.13
CA ASN A 52 3.40 15.33 14.93
C ASN A 52 2.57 15.75 13.70
N GLU A 53 3.26 16.16 12.63
CA GLU A 53 2.60 16.54 11.38
C GLU A 53 2.08 15.28 10.66
N PRO A 54 0.77 15.19 10.38
CA PRO A 54 0.22 14.03 9.71
C PRO A 54 0.77 13.92 8.28
N THR A 55 1.10 12.70 7.88
CA THR A 55 1.55 12.38 6.52
C THR A 55 0.42 11.85 5.63
N LEU A 56 -0.63 11.32 6.26
CA LEU A 56 -1.81 10.79 5.60
C LEU A 56 -3.02 11.17 6.43
N ILE A 57 -4.02 11.78 5.80
CA ILE A 57 -5.32 12.07 6.41
C ILE A 57 -6.31 11.03 5.88
N LEU A 58 -6.71 10.10 6.74
CA LEU A 58 -7.56 8.97 6.33
C LEU A 58 -8.97 9.41 5.95
N ASP A 59 -9.50 10.44 6.60
CA ASP A 59 -10.84 10.94 6.30
C ASP A 59 -10.93 11.47 4.86
N ASP A 60 -9.89 12.15 4.38
CA ASP A 60 -9.77 12.58 2.98
C ASP A 60 -9.65 11.39 2.03
N CYS A 61 -8.87 10.36 2.41
CA CYS A 61 -8.69 9.16 1.58
C CYS A 61 -10.00 8.38 1.38
N PHE A 62 -10.81 8.28 2.43
CA PHE A 62 -12.07 7.54 2.43
C PHE A 62 -13.29 8.41 2.09
N ASN A 63 -13.11 9.72 1.86
CA ASN A 63 -14.19 10.70 1.71
C ASN A 63 -15.22 10.61 2.84
N ARG A 64 -14.73 10.61 4.09
CA ARG A 64 -15.59 10.49 5.28
C ARG A 64 -16.31 11.80 5.56
N GLU A 65 -17.59 11.68 5.88
CA GLU A 65 -18.34 12.78 6.49
C GLU A 65 -17.82 13.06 7.91
N PRO A 66 -17.84 14.32 8.38
CA PRO A 66 -17.28 14.71 9.69
C PRO A 66 -17.87 13.97 10.91
N ASP A 67 -19.06 13.40 10.77
CA ASP A 67 -19.78 12.66 11.81
C ASP A 67 -19.79 11.14 11.58
N SER A 68 -19.01 10.65 10.62
CA SER A 68 -18.91 9.22 10.30
C SER A 68 -18.33 8.42 11.46
N SER A 69 -19.03 7.34 11.86
CA SER A 69 -18.57 6.38 12.88
C SER A 69 -17.93 5.13 12.29
N ARG A 70 -17.56 5.15 11.01
CA ARG A 70 -16.99 4.00 10.29
C ARG A 70 -15.63 3.62 10.87
N GLN A 71 -15.44 2.35 11.22
CA GLN A 71 -14.17 1.87 11.72
C GLN A 71 -13.16 1.70 10.59
N THR A 72 -11.89 1.99 10.85
CA THR A 72 -10.79 1.71 9.90
C THR A 72 -10.06 0.44 10.32
N VAL A 73 -9.87 -0.47 9.37
CA VAL A 73 -9.05 -1.68 9.50
C VAL A 73 -7.77 -1.49 8.68
N LEU A 74 -6.61 -1.70 9.32
CA LEU A 74 -5.30 -1.68 8.67
C LEU A 74 -4.75 -3.10 8.58
N GLU A 75 -4.44 -3.57 7.38
CA GLU A 75 -3.78 -4.85 7.14
C GLU A 75 -2.36 -4.63 6.59
N ILE A 76 -1.34 -4.97 7.39
CA ILE A 76 0.07 -4.85 7.01
C ILE A 76 0.55 -6.21 6.48
N GLY A 77 1.06 -6.23 5.26
CA GLY A 77 1.48 -7.45 4.57
C GLY A 77 0.30 -8.30 4.14
N PHE A 78 -0.70 -7.70 3.47
CA PHE A 78 -1.92 -8.39 3.03
C PHE A 78 -1.69 -9.50 1.99
N GLY A 79 -0.45 -9.66 1.50
CA GLY A 79 -0.06 -10.75 0.62
C GLY A 79 -0.76 -10.66 -0.74
N ASN A 80 -1.62 -11.62 -1.07
CA ASN A 80 -2.38 -11.60 -2.33
C ASN A 80 -3.66 -10.76 -2.26
N GLY A 81 -4.07 -10.30 -1.07
CA GLY A 81 -5.24 -9.46 -0.86
C GLY A 81 -6.59 -10.20 -0.79
N SER A 82 -6.62 -11.53 -0.84
CA SER A 82 -7.89 -12.28 -0.77
C SER A 82 -8.64 -12.05 0.55
N SER A 83 -7.92 -12.11 1.68
CA SER A 83 -8.51 -11.86 3.01
C SER A 83 -9.05 -10.43 3.13
N LEU A 84 -8.25 -9.44 2.70
CA LEU A 84 -8.64 -8.03 2.75
C LEU A 84 -9.90 -7.75 1.92
N ALA A 85 -9.96 -8.27 0.68
CA ALA A 85 -11.10 -8.11 -0.21
C ALA A 85 -12.37 -8.78 0.36
N GLU A 86 -12.23 -9.99 0.93
CA GLU A 86 -13.32 -10.72 1.55
C GLU A 86 -13.88 -9.97 2.77
N MET A 87 -13.01 -9.48 3.66
CA MET A 87 -13.43 -8.65 4.80
C MET A 87 -14.15 -7.38 4.36
N ALA A 88 -13.60 -6.66 3.37
CA ALA A 88 -14.20 -5.43 2.86
C ALA A 88 -15.57 -5.65 2.22
N ALA A 89 -15.76 -6.75 1.50
CA ALA A 89 -17.05 -7.13 0.94
C ALA A 89 -18.05 -7.57 2.02
N ALA A 90 -17.59 -8.24 3.08
CA ALA A 90 -18.45 -8.71 4.16
C ALA A 90 -18.94 -7.58 5.09
N LEU A 91 -18.14 -6.51 5.25
CA LEU A 91 -18.43 -5.40 6.15
C LEU A 91 -18.28 -4.04 5.43
N PRO A 92 -19.20 -3.70 4.51
CA PRO A 92 -19.08 -2.49 3.67
C PRO A 92 -19.12 -1.18 4.46
N ASP A 93 -19.64 -1.20 5.69
CA ASP A 93 -19.67 -0.03 6.57
C ASP A 93 -18.31 0.29 7.23
N HIS A 94 -17.28 -0.50 6.97
CA HIS A 94 -15.91 -0.26 7.46
C HIS A 94 -15.02 0.28 6.33
N ASP A 95 -13.92 0.92 6.70
CA ASP A 95 -12.87 1.35 5.79
C ASP A 95 -11.64 0.45 5.93
N TYR A 96 -10.98 0.16 4.82
CA TYR A 96 -9.88 -0.80 4.77
C TYR A 96 -8.67 -0.18 4.10
N LEU A 97 -7.54 -0.17 4.82
CA LEU A 97 -6.24 0.23 4.30
C LEU A 97 -5.30 -0.98 4.28
N GLY A 98 -4.83 -1.36 3.10
CA GLY A 98 -3.86 -2.43 2.93
C GLY A 98 -2.46 -1.88 2.65
N ILE A 99 -1.44 -2.42 3.30
CA ILE A 99 -0.03 -2.14 2.99
C ILE A 99 0.64 -3.43 2.51
N GLU A 100 1.22 -3.40 1.31
CA GLU A 100 1.98 -4.53 0.78
C GLU A 100 3.19 -4.04 0.00
N VAL A 101 4.35 -4.64 0.26
CA VAL A 101 5.62 -4.29 -0.39
C VAL A 101 5.82 -5.04 -1.71
N HIS A 102 5.08 -6.13 -1.93
CA HIS A 102 5.12 -6.97 -3.10
C HIS A 102 4.05 -6.55 -4.13
N ARG A 103 4.49 -5.84 -5.17
CA ARG A 103 3.62 -5.24 -6.20
C ARG A 103 2.65 -6.23 -6.88
N PRO A 104 3.02 -7.50 -7.16
CA PRO A 104 2.04 -8.49 -7.66
C PRO A 104 0.88 -8.79 -6.70
N GLY A 105 1.11 -8.69 -5.39
CA GLY A 105 0.07 -8.82 -4.38
C GLY A 105 -0.95 -7.69 -4.49
N VAL A 106 -0.46 -6.45 -4.59
CA VAL A 106 -1.28 -5.25 -4.81
C VAL A 106 -2.09 -5.38 -6.11
N GLY A 107 -1.46 -5.76 -7.22
CA GLY A 107 -2.15 -5.95 -8.49
C GLY A 107 -3.20 -7.07 -8.44
N ASN A 108 -3.00 -8.10 -7.62
CA ASN A 108 -4.03 -9.12 -7.41
C ASN A 108 -5.19 -8.60 -6.57
N LEU A 109 -4.94 -7.87 -5.49
CA LEU A 109 -5.99 -7.24 -4.69
C LEU A 109 -6.89 -6.38 -5.56
N LEU A 110 -6.31 -5.47 -6.35
CA LEU A 110 -7.08 -4.59 -7.24
C LEU A 110 -7.92 -5.37 -8.26
N ARG A 111 -7.46 -6.55 -8.71
CA ARG A 111 -8.22 -7.42 -9.61
C ARG A 111 -9.42 -8.12 -8.93
N LEU A 112 -9.43 -8.17 -7.60
CA LEU A 112 -10.52 -8.74 -6.81
C LEU A 112 -11.62 -7.70 -6.51
N LEU A 113 -11.34 -6.41 -6.73
CA LEU A 113 -12.28 -5.29 -6.55
C LEU A 113 -13.03 -4.99 -7.86
#